data_AF-A0A2V9N7F0-F1
#
_entry.id   AF-A0A2V9N7F0-F1
#
_cell.length_a   1.000
_cell.length_b   1.000
_cell.length_c   1.000
_cell.angle_alpha   90.00
_cell.angle_beta   90.00
_cell.angle_gamma   90.00
#
_symmetry.space_group_name_H-M   'P 1'
#
loop_
_entity.id
_entity.type
_entity.pdbx_description
1 polymer ?
#
loop_
_entity_poly.entity_id
_entity_poly.type
_entity_poly.pdbx_seq_one_letter_code
_entity_poly.pdbx_strand_id
1 'polypeptide(L)'
;MNFVVIGADHRMQNSECGFEALLRAFLNQRYLLPLEAIAEEYHERLGRSMAQDLAEERGLRWFNLDMTPGEKFKAGILENQFSRSISQENVATRMSSDELREEIWANKLTNSCSGTTIVICGYFHFESLVKKLRQKGHVVDKRVYLETVPEIRHG
;
A
#
# COMPACT_ATOMS: atom_id res chain seq x y z
N MET A 1 16.64 2.34 -0.69
CA MET A 1 15.55 1.46 -0.25
C MET A 1 14.97 0.74 -1.45
N ASN A 2 14.46 -0.46 -1.20
CA ASN A 2 13.71 -1.23 -2.17
C ASN A 2 12.29 -1.43 -1.67
N PHE A 3 11.33 -1.42 -2.58
CA PHE A 3 9.93 -1.69 -2.26
C PHE A 3 9.42 -2.84 -3.11
N VAL A 4 8.67 -3.74 -2.50
CA VAL A 4 7.74 -4.63 -3.21
C VAL A 4 6.36 -4.08 -2.94
N VAL A 5 5.77 -3.39 -3.92
CA VAL A 5 4.42 -2.85 -3.76
C VAL A 5 3.43 -3.84 -4.34
N ILE A 6 2.43 -4.23 -3.56
CA ILE A 6 1.37 -5.15 -3.91
C ILE A 6 0.06 -4.36 -3.92
N GLY A 7 -0.50 -4.14 -5.11
CA GLY A 7 -1.86 -3.64 -5.28
C GLY A 7 -2.84 -4.78 -5.08
N ALA A 8 -3.64 -4.72 -4.02
CA ALA A 8 -4.57 -5.77 -3.63
C ALA A 8 -6.01 -5.25 -3.51
N ASP A 9 -6.95 -6.18 -3.45
CA ASP A 9 -8.29 -5.92 -2.91
C ASP A 9 -8.22 -6.00 -1.37
N HIS A 10 -8.68 -4.96 -0.67
CA HIS A 10 -8.68 -4.91 0.80
C HIS A 10 -9.42 -6.08 1.46
N ARG A 11 -10.33 -6.76 0.75
CA ARG A 11 -11.01 -7.96 1.24
C ARG A 11 -10.03 -9.13 1.46
N MET A 12 -8.90 -9.15 0.76
CA MET A 12 -7.93 -10.24 0.79
C MET A 12 -6.97 -10.19 1.97
N GLN A 13 -6.74 -9.02 2.56
CA GLN A 13 -5.74 -8.80 3.61
C GLN A 13 -6.03 -9.55 4.95
N ASN A 14 -7.25 -10.09 5.12
CA ASN A 14 -7.67 -10.68 6.38
C ASN A 14 -7.50 -12.20 6.44
N SER A 15 -7.85 -12.93 5.37
CA SER A 15 -7.95 -14.39 5.46
C SER A 15 -7.94 -15.11 4.11
N GLU A 16 -7.49 -14.46 3.03
CA GLU A 16 -7.43 -15.12 1.72
C GLU A 16 -6.14 -15.94 1.59
N CYS A 17 -6.27 -17.25 1.39
CA CYS A 17 -5.16 -18.19 1.48
C CYS A 17 -4.12 -18.02 0.36
N GLY A 18 -4.55 -17.63 -0.85
CA GLY A 18 -3.63 -17.35 -1.95
C GLY A 18 -2.80 -16.09 -1.69
N PHE A 19 -3.38 -15.07 -1.08
CA PHE A 19 -2.69 -13.86 -0.65
C PHE A 19 -1.68 -14.18 0.45
N GLU A 20 -2.04 -15.04 1.41
CA GLU A 20 -1.09 -15.53 2.42
C GLU A 20 0.11 -16.24 1.78
N ALA A 21 -0.16 -17.16 0.86
CA ALA A 21 0.87 -17.92 0.17
C ALA A 21 1.81 -16.99 -0.60
N LEU A 22 1.26 -15.96 -1.26
CA LEU A 22 2.03 -14.92 -1.94
C LEU A 22 2.94 -14.16 -0.97
N LEU A 23 2.41 -13.69 0.16
CA LEU A 23 3.20 -12.98 1.18
C LEU A 23 4.30 -13.88 1.75
N ARG A 24 3.99 -15.14 2.08
CA ARG A 24 4.98 -16.12 2.55
C ARG A 24 6.07 -16.37 1.51
N ALA A 25 5.73 -16.39 0.22
CA ALA A 25 6.72 -16.51 -0.85
C ALA A 25 7.67 -15.30 -0.88
N PHE A 26 7.15 -14.08 -0.78
CA PHE A 26 7.96 -12.87 -0.70
C PHE A 26 8.85 -12.84 0.55
N LEU A 27 8.33 -13.25 1.71
CA LEU A 27 9.10 -13.33 2.95
C LEU A 27 10.29 -14.30 2.88
N ASN A 28 10.26 -15.27 1.96
CA ASN A 28 11.33 -16.24 1.74
C ASN A 28 12.26 -15.86 0.58
N GLN A 29 11.96 -14.79 -0.15
CA GLN A 29 12.78 -14.36 -1.28
C GLN A 29 14.07 -13.70 -0.79
N ARG A 30 15.17 -13.90 -1.54
CA ARG A 30 16.41 -13.16 -1.32
C ARG A 30 16.33 -11.81 -2.02
N TYR A 31 16.41 -10.75 -1.25
CA TYR A 31 16.42 -9.37 -1.74
C TYR A 31 17.85 -8.81 -1.82
N LEU A 32 18.04 -7.76 -2.63
CA LEU A 32 19.32 -7.04 -2.71
C LEU A 32 19.65 -6.30 -1.40
N LEU A 33 18.63 -5.79 -0.71
CA LEU A 33 18.72 -5.21 0.63
C LEU A 33 17.89 -6.08 1.59
N PRO A 34 18.28 -6.22 2.88
CA PRO A 34 17.53 -7.01 3.85
C PRO A 34 16.05 -6.61 3.89
N LEU A 35 15.16 -7.59 4.02
CA LEU A 35 13.75 -7.32 4.29
C LEU A 35 13.62 -6.87 5.74
N GLU A 36 13.14 -5.64 5.97
CA GLU A 36 13.08 -5.04 7.31
C GLU A 36 11.65 -4.82 7.79
N ALA A 37 10.70 -4.65 6.86
CA ALA A 37 9.35 -4.28 7.22
C ALA A 37 8.27 -4.74 6.24
N ILE A 38 7.05 -4.81 6.78
CA ILE A 38 5.81 -4.88 6.03
C ILE A 38 4.98 -3.63 6.38
N ALA A 39 4.58 -2.88 5.37
CA ALA A 39 3.68 -1.74 5.50
C ALA A 39 2.37 -2.06 4.79
N GLU A 40 1.24 -1.66 5.35
CA GLU A 40 -0.04 -1.90 4.66
C GLU A 40 -1.04 -0.79 4.87
N GLU A 41 -1.81 -0.49 3.83
CA GLU A 41 -3.06 0.25 3.98
C GLU A 41 -4.09 -0.69 4.64
N TYR A 42 -4.32 -0.48 5.93
CA TYR A 42 -5.27 -1.27 6.69
C TYR A 42 -6.19 -0.32 7.47
N HIS A 43 -7.38 -0.07 6.92
CA HIS A 43 -8.42 0.67 7.65
C HIS A 43 -8.75 -0.07 8.93
N GLU A 44 -8.94 0.68 10.03
CA GLU A 44 -9.21 0.23 11.41
C GLU A 44 -10.37 -0.80 11.49
N ARG A 45 -10.10 -2.02 11.05
CA ARG A 45 -10.92 -3.20 11.31
C ARG A 45 -10.49 -3.68 12.69
N LEU A 46 -11.47 -3.97 13.54
CA LEU A 46 -11.23 -4.63 14.82
C LEU A 46 -10.51 -5.96 14.56
N GLY A 47 -9.20 -6.00 14.76
CA GLY A 47 -8.38 -7.19 14.54
C GLY A 47 -6.99 -6.89 13.99
N ARG A 48 -6.25 -7.96 13.73
CA ARG A 48 -4.92 -7.94 13.12
C ARG A 48 -5.04 -8.43 11.68
N SER A 49 -4.23 -7.89 10.78
CA SER A 49 -4.15 -8.42 9.43
C SER A 49 -3.21 -9.62 9.39
N MET A 50 -3.33 -10.41 8.33
CA MET A 50 -2.40 -11.48 8.03
C MET A 50 -0.97 -10.97 7.84
N ALA A 51 -0.79 -9.79 7.24
CA ALA A 51 0.52 -9.17 7.07
C ALA A 51 1.16 -8.79 8.42
N GLN A 52 0.34 -8.36 9.38
CA GLN A 52 0.79 -8.07 10.74
C GLN A 52 1.26 -9.34 11.46
N ASP A 53 0.51 -10.43 11.34
CA ASP A 53 0.86 -11.72 11.95
C ASP A 53 2.15 -12.29 11.32
N LEU A 54 2.26 -12.25 10.00
CA LEU A 54 3.45 -12.69 9.29
C LEU A 54 4.69 -11.85 9.61
N ALA A 55 4.53 -10.55 9.83
CA ALA A 55 5.64 -9.70 10.26
C ALA A 55 6.12 -10.09 11.66
N GLU A 56 5.20 -10.34 12.60
CA GLU A 56 5.53 -10.80 13.95
C GLU A 56 6.23 -12.17 13.94
N GLU A 57 5.71 -13.14 13.18
CA GLU A 57 6.33 -14.45 12.98
C GLU A 57 7.78 -14.37 12.48
N ARG A 58 8.11 -13.34 11.70
CA ARG A 58 9.43 -13.14 11.09
C ARG A 58 10.31 -12.13 11.81
N GLY A 59 9.84 -11.54 12.92
CA GLY A 59 10.57 -10.49 13.62
C GLY A 59 10.78 -9.23 12.77
N LEU A 60 9.90 -8.98 11.80
CA LEU A 60 9.91 -7.80 10.94
C LEU A 60 9.10 -6.67 11.58
N ARG A 61 9.43 -5.43 11.22
CA ARG A 61 8.59 -4.29 11.60
C ARG A 61 7.30 -4.32 10.79
N TRP A 62 6.16 -4.24 11.47
CA TRP A 62 4.89 -3.93 10.81
C TRP A 62 4.44 -2.50 11.14
N PHE A 63 3.86 -1.80 10.16
CA PHE A 63 3.17 -0.56 10.42
C PHE A 63 2.02 -0.30 9.44
N ASN A 64 0.94 0.26 9.96
CA ASN A 64 -0.15 0.76 9.15
C ASN A 64 0.32 1.98 8.35
N LEU A 65 0.18 1.90 7.03
CA LEU A 65 0.51 2.96 6.09
C LEU A 65 -0.57 4.04 6.07
N ASP A 66 -1.84 3.65 6.28
CA ASP A 66 -2.97 4.56 6.19
C ASP A 66 -2.86 5.71 7.21
N MET A 67 -3.52 6.81 6.87
CA MET A 67 -3.52 8.00 7.71
C MET A 67 -4.56 7.87 8.81
N THR A 68 -4.12 8.07 10.05
CA THR A 68 -5.00 8.26 11.21
C THR A 68 -5.91 9.49 11.01
N PRO A 69 -7.04 9.58 11.72
CA PRO A 69 -7.89 10.78 11.69
C PRO A 69 -7.12 12.08 11.99
N GLY A 70 -6.16 12.03 12.93
CA GLY A 70 -5.30 13.16 13.26
C GLY A 70 -4.34 13.56 12.14
N GLU A 71 -3.78 12.60 11.41
CA GLU A 71 -2.94 12.87 10.23
C GLU A 71 -3.77 13.46 9.08
N LYS A 72 -4.99 12.95 8.85
CA LYS A 72 -5.92 13.50 7.85
C LYS A 72 -6.27 14.96 8.16
N PHE A 73 -6.58 15.25 9.42
CA PHE A 73 -6.86 16.61 9.87
C PHE A 73 -5.65 17.55 9.68
N LYS A 74 -4.45 17.12 10.09
CA LYS A 74 -3.21 17.91 9.92
C LYS A 74 -2.86 18.18 8.45
N ALA A 75 -3.19 17.24 7.56
CA ALA A 75 -2.99 17.39 6.13
C ALA A 75 -4.05 18.27 5.44
N GLY A 76 -5.05 18.76 6.18
CA GLY A 76 -6.14 19.56 5.61
C GLY A 76 -7.14 18.73 4.78
N ILE A 77 -7.14 17.40 4.95
CA ILE A 77 -8.13 16.50 4.34
C ILE A 77 -9.38 16.57 5.21
N LEU A 78 -10.28 17.49 4.87
CA LEU A 78 -11.61 17.63 5.48
C LEU A 78 -12.56 16.57 4.87
N GLU A 79 -13.46 16.01 5.68
CA GLU A 79 -14.50 15.03 5.26
C GLU A 79 -15.37 15.50 4.08
N ASN A 80 -15.32 16.80 3.76
CA ASN A 80 -16.15 17.47 2.78
C ASN A 80 -15.49 17.55 1.39
N GLN A 81 -14.17 17.29 1.30
CA GLN A 81 -13.42 17.28 0.03
C GLN A 81 -13.64 16.00 -0.79
N PHE A 82 -14.52 15.11 -0.31
CA PHE A 82 -14.83 13.83 -0.93
C PHE A 82 -15.61 13.91 -2.26
N SER A 83 -15.88 15.13 -2.75
CA SER A 83 -16.94 15.40 -3.73
C SER A 83 -16.47 15.70 -5.16
N ARG A 84 -15.17 15.71 -5.44
CA ARG A 84 -14.67 15.92 -6.82
C ARG A 84 -13.85 14.73 -7.29
N SER A 85 -14.53 13.83 -7.99
CA SER A 85 -13.91 12.73 -8.73
C SER A 85 -12.98 13.28 -9.82
N ILE A 86 -11.73 12.85 -9.82
CA ILE A 86 -10.80 13.05 -10.92
C ILE A 86 -10.70 11.73 -11.67
N SER A 87 -10.95 11.76 -12.98
CA SER A 87 -10.61 10.64 -13.87
C SER A 87 -9.13 10.70 -14.19
N GLN A 88 -8.38 9.66 -13.83
CA GLN A 88 -7.02 9.43 -14.34
C GLN A 88 -7.09 8.27 -15.32
N GLU A 89 -6.28 8.30 -16.38
CA GLU A 89 -6.16 7.21 -17.34
C GLU A 89 -6.04 5.86 -16.59
N ASN A 90 -7.02 4.97 -16.80
CA ASN A 90 -7.17 3.63 -16.20
C ASN A 90 -7.85 3.49 -14.82
N VAL A 91 -8.41 4.56 -14.21
CA VAL A 91 -9.17 4.44 -12.95
C VAL A 91 -10.48 5.23 -13.00
N ALA A 92 -11.62 4.54 -12.82
CA ALA A 92 -12.95 5.09 -13.04
C ALA A 92 -13.38 6.20 -12.06
N THR A 93 -12.77 6.34 -10.88
CA THR A 93 -13.04 7.46 -9.95
C THR A 93 -11.91 7.58 -8.91
N ARG A 94 -11.12 8.66 -8.94
CA ARG A 94 -10.15 8.99 -7.86
C ARG A 94 -10.58 10.24 -7.11
N MET A 95 -10.23 10.35 -5.83
CA MET A 95 -10.52 11.53 -5.02
C MET A 95 -9.31 12.47 -5.02
N SER A 96 -9.51 13.79 -4.96
CA SER A 96 -8.39 14.73 -4.86
C SER A 96 -7.51 14.49 -3.63
N SER A 97 -8.08 13.92 -2.56
CA SER A 97 -7.35 13.52 -1.36
C SER A 97 -6.41 12.34 -1.57
N ASP A 98 -6.61 11.49 -2.58
CA ASP A 98 -5.79 10.29 -2.78
C ASP A 98 -4.35 10.64 -3.17
N GLU A 99 -4.17 11.64 -4.04
CA GLU A 99 -2.85 12.11 -4.44
C GLU A 99 -2.03 12.64 -3.25
N LEU A 100 -2.71 13.31 -2.31
CA LEU A 100 -2.11 13.81 -1.08
C LEU A 100 -1.82 12.67 -0.10
N ARG A 101 -2.76 11.73 0.08
CA ARG A 101 -2.58 10.52 0.91
C ARG A 101 -1.34 9.74 0.45
N GLU A 102 -1.24 9.49 -0.84
CA GLU A 102 -0.13 8.73 -1.43
C GLU A 102 1.22 9.46 -1.34
N GLU A 103 1.24 10.79 -1.38
CA GLU A 103 2.46 11.57 -1.11
C GLU A 103 2.90 11.42 0.35
N ILE A 104 1.95 11.50 1.28
CA ILE A 104 2.20 11.30 2.71
C ILE A 104 2.68 9.87 2.97
N TRP A 105 2.06 8.88 2.35
CA TRP A 105 2.47 7.47 2.42
C TRP A 105 3.86 7.24 1.88
N ALA A 106 4.18 7.81 0.71
CA ALA A 106 5.52 7.73 0.16
C ALA A 106 6.55 8.29 1.14
N ASN A 107 6.29 9.45 1.75
CA ASN A 107 7.18 10.03 2.77
C ASN A 107 7.30 9.16 4.04
N LYS A 108 6.19 8.57 4.50
CA LYS A 108 6.17 7.66 5.65
C LYS A 108 7.02 6.42 5.38
N LEU A 109 6.87 5.82 4.21
CA LEU A 109 7.65 4.65 3.78
C LEU A 109 9.15 4.96 3.71
N THR A 110 9.53 6.10 3.11
CA THR A 110 10.95 6.44 2.92
C THR A 110 11.66 6.84 4.20
N ASN A 111 10.92 7.24 5.23
CA ASN A 111 11.48 7.62 6.53
C ASN A 111 11.48 6.48 7.55
N SER A 112 10.84 5.34 7.24
CA SER A 112 10.62 4.27 8.21
C SER A 112 11.78 3.27 8.31
N CYS A 113 12.45 2.97 7.19
CA CYS A 113 13.44 1.88 7.10
C CYS A 113 14.58 2.25 6.13
N SER A 114 15.61 1.43 6.00
CA SER A 114 16.68 1.62 5.00
C SER A 114 16.82 0.44 4.03
N GLY A 115 16.29 -0.73 4.38
CA GLY A 115 16.31 -1.95 3.58
C GLY A 115 15.18 -2.07 2.55
N THR A 116 14.63 -3.28 2.47
CA THR A 116 13.47 -3.63 1.65
C THR A 116 12.20 -3.60 2.49
N THR A 117 11.13 -3.01 1.96
CA THR A 117 9.79 -3.01 2.57
C THR A 117 8.78 -3.62 1.61
N ILE A 118 7.99 -4.58 2.08
CA ILE A 118 6.78 -5.04 1.37
C ILE A 118 5.67 -4.04 1.71
N VAL A 119 5.01 -3.50 0.69
CA VAL A 119 3.93 -2.51 0.83
C VAL A 119 2.67 -3.08 0.25
N ILE A 120 1.61 -3.19 1.04
CA ILE A 120 0.29 -3.67 0.59
C ILE A 120 -0.66 -2.46 0.55
N CYS A 121 -1.31 -2.22 -0.58
CA CYS A 121 -2.26 -1.11 -0.70
C CYS A 121 -3.44 -1.49 -1.60
N GLY A 122 -4.53 -0.75 -1.49
CA GLY A 122 -5.64 -0.88 -2.43
C GLY A 122 -5.16 -0.63 -3.86
N TYR A 123 -5.64 -1.42 -4.82
CA TYR A 123 -5.25 -1.28 -6.24
C TYR A 123 -5.42 0.13 -6.79
N PHE A 124 -6.40 0.89 -6.30
CA PHE A 124 -6.61 2.29 -6.70
C PHE A 124 -5.43 3.23 -6.36
N HIS A 125 -4.66 2.92 -5.32
CA HIS A 125 -3.50 3.69 -4.90
C HIS A 125 -2.18 3.21 -5.53
N PHE A 126 -2.19 1.99 -6.07
CA PHE A 126 -1.02 1.25 -6.48
C PHE A 126 -0.13 2.01 -7.48
N GLU A 127 -0.69 2.42 -8.62
CA GLU A 127 0.08 3.05 -9.70
C GLU A 127 0.70 4.37 -9.25
N SER A 128 -0.08 5.19 -8.57
CA SER A 128 0.37 6.49 -8.09
C SER A 128 1.42 6.38 -6.99
N LEU A 129 1.23 5.49 -6.01
CA LEU A 129 2.22 5.25 -4.96
C LEU A 129 3.55 4.76 -5.54
N VAL A 130 3.50 3.82 -6.50
CA VAL A 130 4.70 3.34 -7.18
C VAL A 130 5.41 4.46 -7.92
N LYS A 131 4.66 5.31 -8.65
CA LYS A 131 5.21 6.46 -9.36
C LYS A 131 5.94 7.39 -8.38
N LYS A 132 5.33 7.74 -7.25
CA LYS A 132 5.92 8.62 -6.23
C LYS A 132 7.19 8.01 -5.61
N LEU A 133 7.19 6.72 -5.26
CA LEU A 133 8.37 6.03 -4.74
C LEU A 133 9.54 6.02 -5.75
N ARG A 134 9.24 5.79 -7.03
CA ARG A 134 10.25 5.84 -8.11
C ARG A 134 10.78 7.25 -8.34
N GLN A 135 9.93 8.27 -8.29
CA GLN A 135 10.33 9.68 -8.42
C GLN A 135 11.26 10.11 -7.27
N LYS A 136 11.14 9.50 -6.09
CA LYS A 136 12.07 9.67 -4.96
C LYS A 136 13.38 8.86 -5.10
N GLY A 137 13.58 8.17 -6.23
CA GLY A 137 14.81 7.43 -6.54
C GLY A 137 14.88 6.02 -5.97
N HIS A 138 13.74 5.43 -5.57
CA HIS A 138 13.71 4.08 -5.00
C HIS A 138 13.41 3.00 -6.04
N VAL A 139 13.97 1.82 -5.82
CA VAL A 139 13.68 0.62 -6.63
C VAL A 139 12.34 0.06 -6.19
N VAL A 140 11.44 -0.19 -7.15
CA VAL A 140 10.09 -0.69 -6.87
C VAL A 140 9.77 -1.90 -7.77
N ASP A 141 9.65 -3.07 -7.15
CA ASP A 141 8.99 -4.25 -7.72
C ASP A 141 7.47 -4.08 -7.57
N LYS A 142 6.74 -4.24 -8.67
CA LYS A 142 5.30 -4.00 -8.78
C LYS A 142 4.58 -5.34 -8.88
N ARG A 143 3.64 -5.59 -7.97
CA ARG A 143 2.83 -6.80 -7.94
C ARG A 143 1.36 -6.45 -7.79
N VAL A 144 0.49 -7.28 -8.35
CA VAL A 144 -0.95 -7.10 -8.29
C VAL A 144 -1.56 -8.43 -7.90
N TYR A 145 -2.52 -8.41 -6.98
CA TYR A 145 -3.25 -9.59 -6.53
C TYR A 145 -4.72 -9.23 -6.34
N LEU A 146 -5.57 -9.63 -7.30
CA LEU A 146 -6.98 -9.22 -7.39
C LEU A 146 -7.85 -10.43 -7.73
N GLU A 147 -9.04 -10.51 -7.12
CA GLU A 147 -10.02 -11.57 -7.38
C GLU A 147 -10.66 -11.34 -8.75
N THR A 148 -10.95 -10.09 -9.05
CA THR A 148 -11.43 -9.61 -10.34
C THR A 148 -10.52 -8.49 -10.82
N VAL A 149 -10.03 -8.58 -12.05
CA VAL A 149 -9.35 -7.45 -12.69
C VAL A 149 -10.38 -6.33 -12.84
N PRO A 150 -10.21 -5.15 -12.22
CA PRO A 150 -11.14 -4.05 -12.40
C PRO A 150 -11.24 -3.73 -13.89
N GLU A 151 -12.47 -3.61 -14.41
CA GLU A 151 -12.72 -3.25 -15.80
C GLU A 151 -11.92 -1.99 -16.13
N ILE A 152 -10.89 -2.15 -16.98
CA ILE A 152 -10.19 -1.02 -17.58
C ILE A 152 -11.19 -0.41 -18.56
N ARG A 153 -11.96 0.58 -18.11
CA ARG A 153 -12.80 1.37 -19.00
C ARG A 153 -11.88 2.36 -19.70
N HIS A 154 -11.50 2.01 -20.93
CA HIS A 154 -10.96 2.97 -21.89
C HIS A 154 -12.07 4.00 -22.16
N GLY A 155 -11.92 5.19 -21.59
CA GLY A 155 -12.68 6.38 -21.96
C GLY A 155 -11.90 7.18 -22.97
#